data_AF-A0A1B7MEA1-F1
#
_entry.id   AF-A0A1B7MEA1-F1
#
_cell.length_a   1.000
_cell.length_b   1.000
_cell.length_c   1.000
_cell.angle_alpha   90.00
_cell.angle_beta   90.00
_cell.angle_gamma   90.00
#
_symmetry.space_group_name_H-M   'P 1'
#
loop_
_entity.id
_entity.type
_entity.pdbx_description
1 polymer ?
#
loop_
_entity_poly.entity_id
_entity_poly.type
_entity_poly.pdbx_seq_one_letter_code
_entity_poly.pdbx_strand_id
1 'polypeptide(L)'
;MTHDPTKYPAPFEFKPERFFTPSGDLNDDRVTPVWGWGRRICVGRHLADASVWSAIASMLAVFDLLKAKDASGKDIDFEPRWIPGV
;
A
#
# COMPACT_ATOMS: atom_id res chain seq x y z
N MET A 1 2.10 -4.83 -15.74
CA MET A 1 3.28 -4.88 -14.85
C MET A 1 2.88 -4.91 -13.39
N THR A 2 2.32 -3.84 -12.80
CA THR A 2 1.97 -3.83 -11.36
C THR A 2 0.72 -4.66 -11.00
N HIS A 3 -0.14 -4.96 -11.97
CA HIS A 3 -1.27 -5.89 -11.83
C HIS A 3 -1.12 -7.13 -12.73
N ASP A 4 0.12 -7.48 -13.11
CA ASP A 4 0.36 -8.68 -13.91
C ASP A 4 0.12 -9.93 -13.06
N PRO A 5 -0.87 -10.79 -13.38
CA PRO A 5 -1.20 -11.96 -12.58
C PRO A 5 -0.09 -13.02 -12.56
N THR A 6 0.84 -13.00 -13.53
CA THR A 6 1.98 -13.93 -13.55
C THR A 6 3.02 -13.60 -12.48
N LYS A 7 3.19 -12.30 -12.18
CA LYS A 7 4.09 -11.82 -11.11
C LYS A 7 3.34 -11.68 -9.79
N TYR A 8 2.11 -11.18 -9.82
CA TYR A 8 1.29 -10.87 -8.66
C TYR A 8 -0.04 -11.65 -8.71
N PRO A 9 -0.08 -12.88 -8.17
CA PRO A 9 -1.33 -13.63 -8.04
C PRO A 9 -2.39 -12.82 -7.28
N ALA A 10 -3.65 -12.90 -7.73
CA ALA A 10 -4.74 -12.04 -7.24
C ALA A 10 -4.34 -10.55 -7.21
N PRO A 11 -3.99 -9.95 -8.37
CA PRO A 11 -3.33 -8.64 -8.42
C PRO A 11 -4.21 -7.47 -7.93
N PHE A 12 -5.54 -7.64 -7.94
CA PHE A 12 -6.49 -6.62 -7.50
C PHE A 12 -6.86 -6.73 -6.02
N GLU A 13 -6.40 -7.77 -5.33
CA GLU A 13 -6.60 -7.91 -3.89
C GLU A 13 -5.47 -7.21 -3.12
N PHE A 14 -5.84 -6.39 -2.13
CA PHE A 14 -4.89 -5.80 -1.20
C PHE A 14 -4.33 -6.88 -0.27
N LYS A 15 -3.13 -7.37 -0.59
CA LYS A 15 -2.42 -8.43 0.13
C LYS A 15 -1.00 -7.99 0.47
N PRO A 16 -0.77 -7.26 1.58
CA PRO A 16 0.56 -6.82 2.00
C PRO A 16 1.55 -7.98 2.18
N GLU A 17 1.05 -9.15 2.57
CA GLU A 17 1.82 -10.36 2.87
C GLU A 17 2.64 -10.85 1.67
N ARG A 18 2.25 -10.48 0.44
CA ARG A 18 2.97 -10.86 -0.79
C ARG A 18 4.40 -10.31 -0.87
N PHE A 19 4.73 -9.32 -0.03
CA PHE A 19 6.06 -8.70 0.03
C PHE A 19 6.95 -9.29 1.12
N PHE A 20 6.49 -10.36 1.78
CA PHE A 20 7.23 -11.07 2.82
C PHE A 20 7.59 -12.48 2.37
N THR A 21 8.72 -12.96 2.88
CA THR A 21 9.13 -14.35 2.83
C THR A 21 8.38 -15.16 3.91
N PRO A 22 8.37 -16.51 3.84
CA PRO A 22 7.76 -17.34 4.87
C PRO A 22 8.34 -17.14 6.28
N SER A 23 9.57 -16.64 6.41
CA SER A 23 10.20 -16.31 7.69
C SER A 23 9.77 -14.94 8.25
N GLY A 24 9.03 -14.14 7.48
CA GLY A 24 8.59 -12.80 7.87
C GLY A 24 9.57 -11.68 7.47
N ASP A 25 10.66 -11.99 6.77
CA ASP A 25 11.56 -10.99 6.19
C ASP A 25 10.98 -10.42 4.90
N LEU A 26 11.35 -9.19 4.51
CA LEU A 26 11.00 -8.64 3.21
C LEU A 26 11.61 -9.47 2.07
N ASN A 27 10.83 -9.71 1.02
CA ASN A 27 11.34 -10.36 -0.19
C ASN A 27 12.10 -9.38 -1.10
N ASP A 28 12.52 -9.85 -2.28
CA ASP A 28 13.32 -9.07 -3.22
C ASP A 28 12.48 -8.14 -4.12
N ASP A 29 11.16 -8.13 -3.98
CA ASP A 29 10.29 -7.28 -4.79
C ASP A 29 10.25 -5.85 -4.26
N ARG A 30 11.06 -5.00 -4.89
CA ARG A 30 11.18 -3.58 -4.54
C ARG A 30 10.12 -2.69 -5.17
N VAL A 31 9.21 -3.23 -5.98
CA VAL A 31 8.12 -2.48 -6.67
C VAL A 31 8.63 -1.24 -7.42
N THR A 32 9.89 -1.25 -7.87
CA THR A 32 10.58 -0.10 -8.46
C THR A 32 9.82 0.61 -9.59
N PRO A 33 9.06 -0.09 -10.47
CA PRO A 33 8.21 0.54 -11.47
C PRO A 33 7.30 1.67 -11.00
N VAL A 34 6.90 1.70 -9.72
CA VAL A 34 6.00 2.74 -9.18
C VAL A 34 6.59 4.15 -9.31
N TRP A 35 7.92 4.27 -9.32
CA TRP A 35 8.64 5.53 -9.45
C TRP A 35 9.12 5.83 -10.87
N GLY A 36 8.85 4.96 -11.84
CA GLY A 36 9.35 5.05 -13.22
C GLY A 36 10.78 4.50 -13.39
N TRP A 37 11.45 4.88 -14.49
CA TRP A 37 12.74 4.28 -14.90
C TRP A 37 13.75 5.30 -15.44
N GLY A 38 15.02 4.91 -15.37
CA GLY A 38 16.13 5.57 -16.05
C GLY A 38 16.36 7.01 -15.61
N ARG A 39 16.83 7.85 -16.54
CA ARG A 39 17.18 9.27 -16.27
C ARG A 39 16.00 10.13 -15.84
N ARG A 40 14.76 9.66 -15.98
CA ARG A 40 13.52 10.37 -15.63
C ARG A 40 12.75 9.71 -14.49
N ILE A 41 13.39 8.80 -13.75
CA ILE A 41 12.82 8.24 -12.52
C ILE A 41 12.46 9.37 -11.55
N CYS A 42 11.37 9.20 -10.81
CA CYS A 42 10.90 10.18 -9.84
C CYS A 42 12.04 10.56 -8.87
N VAL A 43 12.43 11.83 -8.89
CA VAL A 43 13.47 12.38 -8.01
C VAL A 43 13.01 12.44 -6.56
N GLY A 44 11.69 12.56 -6.34
CA GLY A 44 11.07 12.61 -5.01
C GLY A 44 10.88 11.25 -4.34
N ARG A 45 11.18 10.13 -5.01
CA ARG A 45 10.88 8.77 -4.50
C ARG A 45 11.40 8.51 -3.08
N HIS A 46 12.61 8.95 -2.77
CA HIS A 46 13.23 8.73 -1.46
C HIS A 46 12.51 9.50 -0.35
N LEU A 47 12.11 10.73 -0.65
CA LEU A 47 11.30 11.53 0.26
C LEU A 47 9.91 10.90 0.42
N ALA A 48 9.29 10.46 -0.67
CA ALA A 48 7.97 9.85 -0.64
C ALA A 48 7.96 8.54 0.18
N ASP A 49 8.90 7.63 -0.08
CA ASP A 49 9.05 6.37 0.68
C ASP A 49 9.20 6.65 2.19
N ALA A 50 10.12 7.55 2.56
CA ALA A 50 10.36 7.90 3.95
C ALA A 50 9.14 8.59 4.61
N SER A 51 8.46 9.47 3.88
CA SER A 51 7.31 10.23 4.39
C SER A 51 6.10 9.33 4.61
N VAL A 52 5.79 8.45 3.64
CA VAL A 52 4.68 7.50 3.74
C VAL A 52 4.93 6.52 4.89
N TRP A 53 6.15 5.97 4.99
CA TRP A 53 6.52 5.08 6.09
C TRP A 53 6.34 5.76 7.45
N SER A 54 6.89 6.98 7.60
CA SER A 54 6.81 7.73 8.85
C SER A 54 5.37 8.06 9.23
N ALA A 55 4.53 8.43 8.24
CA ALA A 55 3.12 8.70 8.47
C ALA A 55 2.38 7.45 8.95
N ILE A 56 2.56 6.30 8.29
CA ILE A 56 1.91 5.03 8.68
C ILE A 56 2.33 4.62 10.09
N ALA A 57 3.64 4.59 10.36
CA ALA A 57 4.15 4.23 11.68
C ALA A 57 3.63 5.16 12.78
N SER A 58 3.59 6.47 12.53
CA SER A 58 3.08 7.45 13.49
C SER A 58 1.59 7.28 13.74
N MET A 59 0.79 7.05 12.68
CA MET A 59 -0.65 6.82 12.81
C MET A 59 -0.94 5.58 13.65
N LEU A 60 -0.27 4.46 13.36
CA LEU A 60 -0.45 3.20 14.09
C LEU A 60 0.05 3.25 15.54
N ALA A 61 0.99 4.15 15.86
CA ALA A 61 1.50 4.31 17.21
C ALA A 61 0.53 5.06 18.14
N VAL A 62 -0.36 5.90 17.61
CA VAL A 62 -1.17 6.82 18.42
C VAL A 62 -2.68 6.72 18.19
N PHE A 63 -3.12 6.03 17.13
CA PHE A 63 -4.54 5.89 16.79
C PHE A 63 -4.94 4.43 16.58
N ASP A 64 -6.17 4.11 16.98
CA ASP A 64 -6.87 2.91 16.55
C ASP A 64 -7.67 3.22 15.27
N LEU A 65 -7.36 2.50 14.19
CA LEU A 65 -8.05 2.64 12.90
C LEU A 65 -9.29 1.72 12.87
N LEU A 66 -10.46 2.30 13.10
CA LEU A 66 -11.74 1.59 13.16
C LEU A 66 -12.68 1.99 12.02
N LYS A 67 -13.67 1.14 11.72
CA LYS A 67 -14.73 1.47 10.77
C LYS A 67 -15.56 2.66 11.27
N ALA A 68 -16.02 3.49 10.33
CA ALA A 68 -17.01 4.51 10.64
C ALA A 68 -18.30 3.86 11.14
N LYS A 69 -19.04 4.57 12.00
CA LYS A 69 -20.32 4.11 12.55
C LYS A 69 -21.48 4.91 11.99
N ASP A 70 -22.60 4.24 11.73
CA ASP A 70 -23.85 4.88 11.35
C ASP A 70 -24.56 5.52 12.56
N ALA A 71 -25.75 6.12 12.32
CA ALA A 71 -26.55 6.74 13.37
C ALA A 71 -27.03 5.76 14.45
N SER A 72 -27.01 4.45 14.18
CA SER A 72 -27.37 3.39 15.12
C SER A 72 -26.16 2.79 15.83
N GLY A 73 -24.94 3.31 15.57
CA GLY A 73 -23.69 2.82 16.14
C GLY A 73 -23.14 1.56 15.47
N LYS A 74 -23.73 1.11 14.36
CA LYS A 74 -23.27 -0.06 13.61
C LYS A 74 -22.14 0.33 12.66
N ASP A 75 -21.17 -0.55 12.50
CA ASP A 75 -20.07 -0.35 11.57
C ASP A 75 -20.59 -0.27 10.12
N ILE A 76 -20.07 0.70 9.40
CA ILE A 76 -20.32 0.91 7.97
C ILE A 76 -19.28 0.08 7.21
N ASP A 77 -19.76 -0.88 6.43
CA ASP A 77 -18.89 -1.63 5.53
C ASP A 77 -18.39 -0.73 4.39
N PHE A 78 -17.09 -0.81 4.14
CA PHE A 78 -16.40 -0.03 3.13
C PHE A 78 -16.09 -0.90 1.92
N GLU A 79 -16.64 -0.52 0.78
CA GLU A 79 -16.28 -1.11 -0.52
C GLU A 79 -15.19 -0.25 -1.17
N PRO A 80 -13.94 -0.76 -1.30
CA PRO A 80 -12.84 0.00 -1.86
C PRO A 80 -13.10 0.32 -3.33
N ARG A 81 -13.20 1.62 -3.64
CA ARG A 81 -13.26 2.12 -5.02
C ARG A 81 -11.95 2.78 -5.39
N TRP A 82 -11.21 2.14 -6.29
CA TRP A 82 -9.97 2.69 -6.83
C TRP A 82 -10.28 3.70 -7.92
N ILE A 83 -9.74 4.91 -7.77
CA ILE A 83 -9.72 5.93 -8.83
C ILE A 83 -8.27 6.15 -9.24
N PRO A 84 -7.98 6.41 -10.53
CA PRO A 84 -6.69 6.94 -10.92
C PRO A 84 -6.44 8.22 -10.11
N GLY A 85 -5.28 8.32 -9.45
CA GLY A 85 -4.84 9.60 -8.90
C GLY A 85 -4.74 10.63 -10.03
N VAL A 86 -4.87 11.92 -9.67
CA VAL A 86 -4.75 13.04 -10.62
C VAL A 86 -3.45 12.94 -11.42
#